data_AF-A0A3M0XX17-F1
#
_entry.id   AF-A0A3M0XX17-F1
#
_cell.length_a   1.000
_cell.length_b   1.000
_cell.length_c   1.000
_cell.angle_alpha   90.00
_cell.angle_beta   90.00
_cell.angle_gamma   90.00
#
_symmetry.space_group_name_H-M   'P 1'
#
loop_
_entity.id
_entity.type
_entity.pdbx_description
1 polymer ?
#
loop_
_entity_poly.entity_id
_entity_poly.type
_entity_poly.pdbx_seq_one_letter_code
_entity_poly.pdbx_strand_id
1 'polypeptide(L)'
;MQRTAASATTLGLAGLVAGPAAGWLFASLRAPDGGLHATALTSTSPVWGLLVGLGVVLLASASGLLTAFLVGPGRGLFAMGLVLLWPAARSAEVEQLFRAVEPATALRRLAVEGLVLGLATAAGAWLVVRVGERNLERTWRLDRRGAIDLAVGSLTAAVAMAFVAWIVAVEGLKGQTIAAGVLAGVAAGLMGRFTGGAALRWLIPLAATLAAVWAPLWALRLHGAAALQQAAYAGVLFPPARLAPLDWLCGALAGGAAGWSWASAALLREERSAAAASSGA
;
A
#
# COMPACT_ATOMS: atom_id res chain seq x y z
N MET A 1 -23.98 13.92 12.64
CA MET A 1 -22.84 14.40 13.45
C MET A 1 -22.08 13.28 14.17
N GLN A 2 -22.72 12.28 14.79
CA GLN A 2 -21.97 11.24 15.54
C GLN A 2 -20.96 10.43 14.70
N ARG A 3 -21.30 10.08 13.44
CA ARG A 3 -20.40 9.32 12.55
C ARG A 3 -19.13 10.07 12.12
N THR A 4 -19.18 11.41 12.04
CA THR A 4 -17.99 12.20 11.68
C THR A 4 -17.03 12.29 12.85
N ALA A 5 -17.53 12.47 14.07
CA ALA A 5 -16.72 12.46 15.29
C ALA A 5 -16.05 11.09 15.53
N ALA A 6 -16.81 10.00 15.42
CA ALA A 6 -16.27 8.64 15.56
C ALA A 6 -15.16 8.35 14.53
N SER A 7 -15.34 8.84 13.29
CA SER A 7 -14.33 8.73 12.25
C SER A 7 -13.06 9.51 12.54
N ALA A 8 -13.19 10.77 12.94
CA ALA A 8 -12.01 11.60 13.23
C ALA A 8 -11.23 11.00 14.40
N THR A 9 -11.94 10.48 15.40
CA THR A 9 -11.34 9.85 16.58
C THR A 9 -10.58 8.58 16.21
N THR A 10 -11.22 7.66 15.47
CA THR A 10 -10.58 6.39 15.06
C THR A 10 -9.39 6.60 14.13
N LEU A 11 -9.50 7.50 13.16
CA LEU A 11 -8.37 7.87 12.29
C LEU A 11 -7.26 8.58 13.06
N GLY A 12 -7.61 9.44 14.02
CA GLY A 12 -6.66 10.08 14.92
C GLY A 12 -5.88 9.07 15.77
N LEU A 13 -6.57 8.08 16.37
CA LEU A 13 -5.93 7.00 17.12
C LEU A 13 -5.03 6.14 16.23
N ALA A 14 -5.48 5.80 15.01
CA ALA A 14 -4.68 5.04 14.06
C ALA A 14 -3.39 5.80 13.68
N GLY A 15 -3.52 7.09 13.33
CA GLY A 15 -2.39 7.91 12.86
C GLY A 15 -1.47 8.41 13.97
N LEU A 16 -1.96 8.66 15.19
CA LEU A 16 -1.21 9.33 16.26
C LEU A 16 -0.85 8.42 17.44
N VAL A 17 -1.41 7.20 17.51
CA VAL A 17 -1.09 6.23 18.57
C VAL A 17 -0.56 4.93 17.97
N ALA A 18 -1.39 4.22 17.20
CA ALA A 18 -1.02 2.92 16.64
C ALA A 18 0.13 3.04 15.61
N GLY A 19 0.09 4.09 14.77
CA GLY A 19 1.14 4.42 13.82
C GLY A 19 2.51 4.62 14.46
N PRO A 20 2.69 5.60 15.38
CA PRO A 20 3.96 5.79 16.09
C PRO A 20 4.44 4.54 16.82
N ALA A 21 3.54 3.78 17.44
CA ALA A 21 3.90 2.50 18.08
C ALA A 21 4.45 1.49 17.06
N ALA A 22 3.80 1.33 15.90
CA ALA A 22 4.29 0.49 14.81
C ALA A 22 5.64 0.98 14.25
N GLY A 23 5.79 2.31 14.10
CA GLY A 23 7.05 2.93 13.69
C GLY A 23 8.18 2.69 14.69
N TRP A 24 7.90 2.75 16.00
CA TRP A 24 8.88 2.48 17.05
C TRP A 24 9.31 1.01 17.08
N LEU A 25 8.36 0.08 16.93
CA LEU A 25 8.66 -1.35 16.76
C LEU A 25 9.57 -1.58 15.55
N PHE A 26 9.26 -0.98 14.41
CA PHE A 26 10.08 -1.14 13.20
C PHE A 26 11.46 -0.47 13.31
N ALA A 27 11.56 0.67 13.98
CA ALA A 27 12.82 1.37 14.24
C ALA A 27 13.77 0.61 15.20
N SER A 28 13.30 -0.48 15.84
CA SER A 28 14.17 -1.38 16.61
C SER A 28 15.09 -2.22 15.73
N LEU A 29 14.77 -2.36 14.44
CA LEU A 29 15.58 -3.12 13.48
C LEU A 29 16.89 -2.39 13.18
N ARG A 30 17.96 -3.18 13.05
CA ARG A 30 19.30 -2.70 12.72
C ARG A 30 19.79 -3.34 11.45
N ALA A 31 20.39 -2.56 10.58
CA ALA A 31 21.10 -3.05 9.40
C ALA A 31 22.43 -3.73 9.82
N PRO A 32 23.06 -4.55 8.94
CA PRO A 32 24.29 -5.28 9.27
C PRO A 32 25.46 -4.41 9.70
N ASP A 33 25.46 -3.14 9.32
CA ASP A 33 26.42 -2.10 9.72
C ASP A 33 26.09 -1.43 11.07
N GLY A 34 25.02 -1.86 11.75
CA GLY A 34 24.50 -1.26 12.99
C GLY A 34 23.59 -0.04 12.76
N GLY A 35 23.41 0.38 11.50
CA GLY A 35 22.59 1.53 11.13
C GLY A 35 21.09 1.32 11.41
N LEU A 36 20.35 2.43 11.43
CA LEU A 36 18.87 2.44 11.56
C LEU A 36 18.16 2.10 10.24
N HIS A 37 18.90 2.05 9.13
CA HIS A 37 18.36 1.91 7.79
C HIS A 37 18.20 0.43 7.42
N ALA A 38 17.25 -0.24 8.07
CA ALA A 38 16.94 -1.65 7.83
C ALA A 38 15.54 -1.83 7.21
N THR A 39 15.34 -2.95 6.52
CA THR A 39 14.02 -3.52 6.22
C THR A 39 13.84 -4.85 6.96
N ALA A 40 12.67 -5.47 6.87
CA ALA A 40 12.40 -6.71 7.61
C ALA A 40 13.44 -7.80 7.27
N LEU A 41 13.71 -8.03 5.99
CA LEU A 41 14.65 -9.08 5.56
C LEU A 41 16.10 -8.64 5.39
N THR A 42 16.37 -7.34 5.41
CA THR A 42 17.74 -6.81 5.32
C THR A 42 18.35 -6.46 6.67
N SER A 43 17.61 -6.63 7.76
CA SER A 43 18.13 -6.46 9.13
C SER A 43 19.18 -7.52 9.53
N THR A 44 19.90 -7.24 10.61
CA THR A 44 20.88 -8.14 11.26
C THR A 44 20.31 -9.51 11.61
N SER A 45 19.03 -9.57 11.97
CA SER A 45 18.29 -10.80 12.23
C SER A 45 17.05 -10.84 11.35
N PRO A 46 17.13 -11.41 10.12
CA PRO A 46 16.03 -11.41 9.16
C PRO A 46 14.75 -12.07 9.69
N VAL A 47 14.89 -13.11 10.53
CA VAL A 47 13.74 -13.78 11.17
C VAL A 47 13.05 -12.83 12.14
N TRP A 48 13.82 -12.13 12.98
CA TRP A 48 13.26 -11.14 13.90
C TRP A 48 12.63 -9.96 13.13
N GLY A 49 13.30 -9.49 12.08
CA GLY A 49 12.77 -8.43 11.22
C GLY A 49 11.44 -8.81 10.55
N LEU A 50 11.29 -10.05 10.08
CA LEU A 50 10.01 -10.56 9.59
C LEU A 50 8.95 -10.60 10.70
N LEU A 51 9.28 -11.07 11.90
CA LEU A 51 8.33 -11.10 13.02
C LEU A 51 7.85 -9.69 13.38
N VAL A 52 8.77 -8.72 13.43
CA VAL A 52 8.45 -7.30 13.65
C VAL A 52 7.58 -6.77 12.51
N GLY A 53 7.93 -7.04 11.26
CA GLY A 53 7.15 -6.65 10.08
C GLY A 53 5.72 -7.20 10.10
N LEU A 54 5.56 -8.48 10.43
CA LEU A 54 4.24 -9.11 10.60
C LEU A 54 3.47 -8.53 11.79
N GLY A 55 4.15 -8.25 12.91
CA GLY A 55 3.55 -7.57 14.06
C GLY A 55 3.03 -6.17 13.72
N VAL A 56 3.77 -5.42 12.90
CA VAL A 56 3.35 -4.13 12.36
C VAL A 56 2.10 -4.27 11.47
N VAL A 57 2.08 -5.25 10.57
CA VAL A 57 0.91 -5.52 9.72
C VAL A 57 -0.30 -5.94 10.57
N LEU A 58 -0.09 -6.70 11.65
CA LEU A 58 -1.15 -7.09 12.59
C LEU A 58 -1.74 -5.87 13.30
N LEU A 59 -0.89 -4.96 13.83
CA LEU A 59 -1.34 -3.72 14.47
C LEU A 59 -2.12 -2.81 13.51
N ALA A 60 -1.65 -2.69 12.27
CA ALA A 60 -2.35 -1.96 11.22
C ALA A 60 -3.71 -2.59 10.91
N SER A 61 -3.77 -3.92 10.81
CA SER A 61 -5.00 -4.67 10.55
C SER A 61 -6.00 -4.53 11.70
N ALA A 62 -5.55 -4.60 12.96
CA ALA A 62 -6.41 -4.40 14.13
C ALA A 62 -7.01 -2.98 14.17
N SER A 63 -6.19 -1.97 13.88
CA SER A 63 -6.64 -0.57 13.79
C SER A 63 -7.64 -0.37 12.65
N GLY A 64 -7.37 -0.99 11.50
CA GLY A 64 -8.26 -0.99 10.35
C GLY A 64 -9.59 -1.71 10.64
N LEU A 65 -9.56 -2.84 11.33
CA LEU A 65 -10.75 -3.62 11.72
C LEU A 65 -11.63 -2.85 12.68
N LEU A 66 -11.04 -2.24 13.72
CA LEU A 66 -11.77 -1.39 14.66
C LEU A 66 -12.45 -0.22 13.93
N THR A 67 -11.72 0.45 13.04
CA THR A 67 -12.27 1.56 12.25
C THR A 67 -13.35 1.10 11.27
N ALA A 68 -13.16 -0.05 10.62
CA ALA A 68 -14.15 -0.63 9.71
C ALA A 68 -15.43 -1.05 10.43
N PHE A 69 -15.30 -1.62 11.63
CA PHE A 69 -16.42 -2.00 12.47
C PHE A 69 -17.27 -0.79 12.87
N LEU A 70 -16.62 0.32 13.26
CA LEU A 70 -17.29 1.52 13.78
C LEU A 70 -17.79 2.46 12.68
N VAL A 71 -17.11 2.53 11.54
CA VAL A 71 -17.30 3.61 10.56
C VAL A 71 -17.49 3.11 9.14
N GLY A 72 -16.88 1.98 8.79
CA GLY A 72 -17.02 1.32 7.49
C GLY A 72 -15.69 0.98 6.81
N PRO A 73 -15.71 0.05 5.85
CA PRO A 73 -14.51 -0.62 5.34
C PRO A 73 -13.53 0.33 4.65
N GLY A 74 -14.00 1.32 3.90
CA GLY A 74 -13.12 2.29 3.23
C GLY A 74 -12.27 3.09 4.22
N ARG A 75 -12.84 3.52 5.35
CA ARG A 75 -12.08 4.21 6.41
C ARG A 75 -11.18 3.25 7.19
N GLY A 76 -11.57 1.99 7.32
CA GLY A 76 -10.72 0.93 7.87
C GLY A 76 -9.44 0.70 7.05
N LEU A 77 -9.57 0.59 5.72
CA LEU A 77 -8.41 0.47 4.83
C LEU A 77 -7.51 1.71 4.91
N PHE A 78 -8.11 2.90 4.94
CA PHE A 78 -7.35 4.15 5.12
C PHE A 78 -6.60 4.18 6.46
N ALA A 79 -7.25 3.80 7.57
CA ALA A 79 -6.62 3.71 8.88
C ALA A 79 -5.44 2.72 8.90
N MET A 80 -5.60 1.57 8.27
CA MET A 80 -4.54 0.57 8.12
C MET A 80 -3.34 1.16 7.35
N GLY A 81 -3.60 1.89 6.26
CA GLY A 81 -2.57 2.63 5.51
C GLY A 81 -1.86 3.69 6.34
N LEU A 82 -2.59 4.46 7.16
CA LEU A 82 -2.02 5.45 8.07
C LEU A 82 -1.11 4.81 9.13
N VAL A 83 -1.45 3.64 9.66
CA VAL A 83 -0.57 2.93 10.60
C VAL A 83 0.70 2.49 9.90
N LEU A 84 0.60 1.92 8.69
CA LEU A 84 1.76 1.45 7.91
C LEU A 84 2.65 2.58 7.39
N LEU A 85 2.15 3.82 7.32
CA LEU A 85 2.93 4.99 6.91
C LEU A 85 4.14 5.23 7.84
N TRP A 86 3.99 5.00 9.14
CA TRP A 86 5.05 5.19 10.13
C TRP A 86 6.23 4.22 10.00
N PRO A 87 6.03 2.89 9.96
CA PRO A 87 7.11 1.94 9.70
C PRO A 87 7.65 2.10 8.28
N ALA A 88 6.83 2.48 7.28
CA ALA A 88 7.32 2.87 5.97
C ALA A 88 8.34 4.01 6.10
N ALA A 89 8.02 5.11 6.78
CA ALA A 89 8.92 6.24 7.02
C ALA A 89 10.19 5.89 7.82
N ARG A 90 10.21 4.76 8.54
CA ARG A 90 11.38 4.25 9.27
C ARG A 90 12.17 3.19 8.51
N SER A 91 11.63 2.64 7.43
CA SER A 91 12.32 1.66 6.60
C SER A 91 13.43 2.30 5.77
N ALA A 92 14.44 1.49 5.44
CA ALA A 92 15.57 1.93 4.63
C ALA A 92 15.16 2.46 3.26
N GLU A 93 15.96 3.38 2.72
CA GLU A 93 15.98 3.69 1.29
C GLU A 93 16.75 2.60 0.55
N VAL A 94 16.33 2.25 -0.67
CA VAL A 94 16.95 1.15 -1.43
C VAL A 94 18.42 1.45 -1.75
N GLU A 95 18.74 2.71 -2.02
CA GLU A 95 20.11 3.19 -2.23
C GLU A 95 20.98 3.05 -0.97
N GLN A 96 20.40 3.21 0.22
CA GLN A 96 21.10 3.00 1.50
C GLN A 96 21.35 1.50 1.73
N LEU A 97 20.40 0.64 1.37
CA LEU A 97 20.57 -0.82 1.46
C LEU A 97 21.73 -1.34 0.63
N PHE A 98 21.97 -0.76 -0.56
CA PHE A 98 23.09 -1.14 -1.43
C PHE A 98 24.46 -0.83 -0.83
N ARG A 99 24.53 -0.01 0.22
CA ARG A 99 25.78 0.25 0.98
C ARG A 99 26.07 -0.86 1.99
N ALA A 100 25.04 -1.47 2.55
CA ALA A 100 25.15 -2.47 3.61
C ALA A 100 25.07 -3.91 3.11
N VAL A 101 24.42 -4.14 1.96
CA VAL A 101 24.17 -5.46 1.39
C VAL A 101 24.44 -5.45 -0.11
N GLU A 102 24.99 -6.54 -0.63
CA GLU A 102 25.19 -6.74 -2.07
C GLU A 102 23.88 -6.45 -2.85
N PRO A 103 23.89 -5.57 -3.89
CA PRO A 103 22.67 -5.03 -4.47
C PRO A 103 21.67 -6.06 -4.99
N ALA A 104 22.15 -7.13 -5.65
CA ALA A 104 21.25 -8.16 -6.17
C ALA A 104 20.58 -8.95 -5.04
N THR A 105 21.34 -9.28 -3.99
CA THR A 105 20.79 -9.89 -2.77
C THR A 105 19.79 -8.97 -2.08
N ALA A 106 20.07 -7.67 -1.98
CA ALA A 106 19.14 -6.69 -1.40
C ALA A 106 17.81 -6.66 -2.16
N LEU A 107 17.83 -6.53 -3.49
CA LEU A 107 16.60 -6.52 -4.30
C LEU A 107 15.81 -7.84 -4.22
N ARG A 108 16.49 -8.99 -4.22
CA ARG A 108 15.80 -10.29 -4.04
C ARG A 108 15.14 -10.39 -2.67
N ARG A 109 15.81 -9.93 -1.60
CA ARG A 109 15.23 -9.87 -0.25
C ARG A 109 14.03 -8.94 -0.20
N LEU A 110 14.09 -7.77 -0.84
CA LEU A 110 12.94 -6.86 -0.95
C LEU A 110 11.76 -7.49 -1.69
N ALA A 111 12.02 -8.27 -2.75
CA ALA A 111 10.96 -8.99 -3.46
C ALA A 111 10.28 -10.03 -2.54
N VAL A 112 11.07 -10.81 -1.78
CA VAL A 112 10.52 -11.77 -0.81
C VAL A 112 9.78 -11.07 0.32
N GLU A 113 10.32 -9.96 0.84
CA GLU A 113 9.68 -9.14 1.87
C GLU A 113 8.34 -8.57 1.36
N GLY A 114 8.32 -8.05 0.13
CA GLY A 114 7.12 -7.60 -0.56
C GLY A 114 6.06 -8.68 -0.69
N LEU A 115 6.47 -9.91 -1.03
CA LEU A 115 5.55 -11.04 -1.09
C LEU A 115 4.96 -11.37 0.29
N VAL A 116 5.80 -11.54 1.31
CA VAL A 116 5.36 -11.98 2.65
C VAL A 116 4.50 -10.92 3.32
N LEU A 117 5.01 -9.67 3.40
CA LEU A 117 4.27 -8.57 4.02
C LEU A 117 3.05 -8.18 3.20
N GLY A 118 3.14 -8.26 1.87
CA GLY A 118 2.03 -7.95 0.98
C GLY A 118 0.88 -8.92 1.11
N LEU A 119 1.15 -10.23 1.14
CA LEU A 119 0.12 -11.25 1.38
C LEU A 119 -0.52 -11.09 2.76
N ALA A 120 0.26 -10.84 3.81
CA ALA A 120 -0.26 -10.58 5.14
C ALA A 120 -1.15 -9.31 5.17
N THR A 121 -0.73 -8.26 4.49
CA THR A 121 -1.47 -6.99 4.36
C THR A 121 -2.77 -7.20 3.57
N ALA A 122 -2.73 -7.97 2.48
CA ALA A 122 -3.91 -8.30 1.70
C ALA A 122 -4.92 -9.14 2.51
N ALA A 123 -4.45 -10.09 3.31
CA ALA A 123 -5.30 -10.85 4.23
C ALA A 123 -5.95 -9.95 5.29
N GLY A 124 -5.18 -9.04 5.90
CA GLY A 124 -5.69 -8.04 6.84
C GLY A 124 -6.75 -7.13 6.20
N ALA A 125 -6.46 -6.58 5.02
CA ALA A 125 -7.39 -5.75 4.27
C ALA A 125 -8.67 -6.50 3.87
N TRP A 126 -8.56 -7.78 3.48
CA TRP A 126 -9.71 -8.63 3.22
C TRP A 126 -10.60 -8.79 4.46
N LEU A 127 -10.00 -9.04 5.64
CA LEU A 127 -10.73 -9.10 6.91
C LEU A 127 -11.43 -7.76 7.22
N VAL A 128 -10.73 -6.63 7.07
CA VAL A 128 -11.26 -5.28 7.26
C VAL A 128 -12.50 -5.05 6.39
N VAL A 129 -12.43 -5.41 5.11
CA VAL A 129 -13.56 -5.30 4.18
C VAL A 129 -14.71 -6.22 4.60
N ARG A 130 -14.43 -7.50 4.87
CA ARG A 130 -15.46 -8.49 5.24
C ARG A 130 -16.21 -8.12 6.52
N VAL A 131 -15.49 -7.67 7.55
CA VAL A 131 -16.12 -7.22 8.81
C VAL A 131 -16.91 -5.94 8.60
N GLY A 132 -16.35 -4.97 7.87
CA GLY A 132 -17.04 -3.70 7.58
C GLY A 132 -18.32 -3.87 6.76
N GLU A 133 -18.35 -4.83 5.82
CA GLU A 133 -19.53 -5.13 5.00
C GLU A 133 -20.67 -5.78 5.80
N ARG A 134 -20.36 -6.66 6.76
CA ARG A 134 -21.38 -7.28 7.63
C ARG A 134 -22.18 -6.24 8.43
N ASN A 135 -21.52 -5.18 8.88
CA ASN A 135 -22.17 -4.12 9.64
C ASN A 135 -22.96 -3.14 8.77
N LEU A 136 -22.67 -3.08 7.47
CA LEU A 136 -23.37 -2.25 6.49
C LEU A 136 -24.38 -3.11 5.73
N GLU A 137 -25.31 -3.70 6.46
CA GLU A 137 -26.26 -4.75 6.06
C GLU A 137 -27.17 -4.46 4.85
N ARG A 138 -26.98 -3.39 4.06
CA ARG A 138 -28.06 -2.89 3.19
C ARG A 138 -27.79 -2.32 1.80
N THR A 139 -26.56 -2.23 1.27
CA THR A 139 -26.42 -1.44 0.01
C THR A 139 -25.63 -2.03 -1.14
N TRP A 140 -24.82 -3.08 -0.99
CA TRP A 140 -24.01 -3.55 -2.11
C TRP A 140 -23.90 -5.07 -2.11
N ARG A 141 -24.74 -5.75 -2.92
CA ARG A 141 -24.44 -7.13 -3.32
C ARG A 141 -23.20 -7.06 -4.19
N LEU A 142 -22.09 -7.58 -3.70
CA LEU A 142 -20.93 -7.88 -4.53
C LEU A 142 -21.42 -8.79 -5.65
N ASP A 143 -21.48 -8.26 -6.86
CA ASP A 143 -21.76 -9.09 -8.02
C ASP A 143 -20.66 -10.15 -8.10
N ARG A 144 -21.07 -11.41 -8.22
CA ARG A 144 -20.20 -12.57 -8.01
C ARG A 144 -19.34 -12.75 -9.25
N ARG A 145 -18.27 -11.97 -9.33
CA ARG A 145 -17.36 -11.99 -10.49
C ARG A 145 -16.49 -13.22 -10.53
N GLY A 146 -16.13 -13.61 -11.75
CA GLY A 146 -15.21 -14.70 -12.00
C GLY A 146 -13.78 -14.34 -11.57
N ALA A 147 -12.95 -15.37 -11.37
CA ALA A 147 -11.53 -15.21 -11.05
C ALA A 147 -10.76 -14.39 -12.11
N ILE A 148 -11.23 -14.43 -13.37
CA ILE A 148 -10.62 -13.70 -14.49
C ILE A 148 -10.75 -12.18 -14.29
N ASP A 149 -11.93 -11.68 -13.94
CA ASP A 149 -12.14 -10.23 -13.73
C ASP A 149 -11.27 -9.71 -12.58
N LEU A 150 -11.09 -10.54 -11.54
CA LEU A 150 -10.24 -10.21 -10.40
C LEU A 150 -8.77 -10.16 -10.80
N ALA A 151 -8.30 -11.10 -11.61
CA ALA A 151 -6.94 -11.14 -12.13
C ALA A 151 -6.65 -9.94 -13.03
N VAL A 152 -7.54 -9.66 -13.99
CA VAL A 152 -7.45 -8.51 -14.89
C VAL A 152 -7.46 -7.21 -14.09
N GLY A 153 -8.38 -7.06 -13.14
CA GLY A 153 -8.46 -5.84 -12.33
C GLY A 153 -7.24 -5.59 -11.46
N SER A 154 -6.67 -6.64 -10.86
CA SER A 154 -5.43 -6.54 -10.08
C SER A 154 -4.25 -6.16 -10.96
N LEU A 155 -4.16 -6.75 -12.15
CA LEU A 155 -3.09 -6.45 -13.10
C LEU A 155 -3.17 -5.00 -13.59
N THR A 156 -4.36 -4.53 -13.98
CA THR A 156 -4.57 -3.14 -14.40
C THR A 156 -4.21 -2.16 -13.28
N ALA A 157 -4.62 -2.45 -12.05
CA ALA A 157 -4.25 -1.63 -10.90
C ALA A 157 -2.73 -1.63 -10.64
N ALA A 158 -2.07 -2.78 -10.73
CA ALA A 158 -0.63 -2.90 -10.55
C ALA A 158 0.15 -2.13 -11.64
N VAL A 159 -0.31 -2.18 -12.88
CA VAL A 159 0.28 -1.40 -14.00
C VAL A 159 0.12 0.10 -13.76
N ALA A 160 -1.08 0.55 -13.36
CA ALA A 160 -1.30 1.96 -13.04
C ALA A 160 -0.43 2.44 -11.87
N MET A 161 -0.29 1.61 -10.83
CA MET A 161 0.61 1.87 -9.71
C MET A 161 2.06 2.00 -10.15
N ALA A 162 2.54 1.04 -10.94
CA ALA A 162 3.91 1.04 -11.46
C ALA A 162 4.17 2.27 -12.33
N PHE A 163 3.22 2.65 -13.18
CA PHE A 163 3.32 3.83 -14.04
C PHE A 163 3.40 5.14 -13.24
N VAL A 164 2.53 5.32 -12.24
CA VAL A 164 2.58 6.52 -11.39
C VAL A 164 3.84 6.56 -10.54
N ALA A 165 4.26 5.43 -9.97
CA ALA A 165 5.53 5.34 -9.26
C ALA A 165 6.71 5.65 -10.18
N TRP A 166 6.66 5.25 -11.45
CA TRP A 166 7.68 5.55 -12.45
C TRP A 166 7.85 7.06 -12.68
N ILE A 167 6.76 7.82 -12.66
CA ILE A 167 6.76 9.28 -12.81
C ILE A 167 7.21 9.99 -11.53
N VAL A 168 6.74 9.53 -10.37
CA VAL A 168 6.88 10.30 -9.12
C VAL A 168 8.18 9.94 -8.36
N ALA A 169 8.65 8.70 -8.42
CA ALA A 169 9.81 8.22 -7.66
C ALA A 169 11.15 8.59 -8.33
N VAL A 170 11.32 9.85 -8.73
CA VAL A 170 12.49 10.34 -9.47
C VAL A 170 13.77 10.36 -8.62
N GLU A 171 13.65 10.51 -7.29
CA GLU A 171 14.77 10.40 -6.35
C GLU A 171 14.47 9.34 -5.29
N GLY A 172 15.52 8.85 -4.62
CA GLY A 172 15.43 7.85 -3.56
C GLY A 172 15.01 8.41 -2.20
N LEU A 173 14.71 9.72 -2.11
CA LEU A 173 14.33 10.37 -0.84
C LEU A 173 13.09 9.72 -0.25
N LYS A 174 13.16 9.36 1.04
CA LYS A 174 12.07 8.59 1.68
C LYS A 174 10.69 9.25 1.61
N GLY A 175 10.63 10.57 1.76
CA GLY A 175 9.38 11.32 1.63
C GLY A 175 8.76 11.20 0.23
N GLN A 176 9.60 11.21 -0.82
CA GLN A 176 9.16 11.11 -2.22
C GLN A 176 8.69 9.69 -2.57
N THR A 177 9.40 8.65 -2.13
CA THR A 177 9.00 7.26 -2.38
C THR A 177 7.67 6.90 -1.70
N ILE A 178 7.44 7.40 -0.48
CA ILE A 178 6.14 7.28 0.21
C ILE A 178 5.05 8.04 -0.55
N ALA A 179 5.31 9.30 -0.95
CA ALA A 179 4.35 10.08 -1.74
C ALA A 179 4.02 9.40 -3.08
N ALA A 180 5.02 8.83 -3.75
CA ALA A 180 4.87 8.02 -4.95
C ALA A 180 3.97 6.80 -4.70
N GLY A 181 4.18 6.08 -3.59
CA GLY A 181 3.34 4.97 -3.18
C GLY A 181 1.89 5.38 -2.95
N VAL A 182 1.65 6.50 -2.27
CA VAL A 182 0.29 7.04 -2.03
C VAL A 182 -0.38 7.44 -3.35
N LEU A 183 0.29 8.17 -4.22
CA LEU A 183 -0.25 8.57 -5.52
C LEU A 183 -0.50 7.37 -6.44
N ALA A 184 0.39 6.38 -6.42
CA ALA A 184 0.20 5.11 -7.10
C ALA A 184 -1.07 4.40 -6.58
N GLY A 185 -1.24 4.36 -5.26
CA GLY A 185 -2.46 3.84 -4.62
C GLY A 185 -3.72 4.58 -5.08
N VAL A 186 -3.70 5.92 -5.12
CA VAL A 186 -4.82 6.73 -5.64
C VAL A 186 -5.17 6.31 -7.06
N ALA A 187 -4.19 6.17 -7.94
CA ALA A 187 -4.39 5.72 -9.30
C ALA A 187 -5.00 4.32 -9.38
N ALA A 188 -4.53 3.36 -8.58
CA ALA A 188 -5.16 2.04 -8.47
C ALA A 188 -6.62 2.12 -7.98
N GLY A 189 -6.90 2.96 -6.98
CA GLY A 189 -8.25 3.20 -6.48
C GLY A 189 -9.20 3.76 -7.54
N LEU A 190 -8.71 4.69 -8.37
CA LEU A 190 -9.45 5.24 -9.51
C LEU A 190 -9.69 4.17 -10.60
N MET A 191 -8.65 3.38 -10.92
CA MET A 191 -8.74 2.31 -11.93
C MET A 191 -9.72 1.19 -11.55
N GLY A 192 -10.02 1.03 -10.26
CA GLY A 192 -11.05 0.10 -9.79
C GLY A 192 -12.47 0.38 -10.30
N ARG A 193 -12.70 1.57 -10.88
CA ARG A 193 -13.96 1.85 -11.58
C ARG A 193 -14.08 1.13 -12.92
N PHE A 194 -13.04 1.16 -13.74
CA PHE A 194 -13.07 0.58 -15.10
C PHE A 194 -13.25 -0.92 -15.09
N THR A 195 -12.84 -1.54 -13.99
CA THR A 195 -12.97 -2.96 -13.79
C THR A 195 -14.30 -3.31 -13.14
N GLY A 196 -15.02 -2.36 -12.51
CA GLY A 196 -16.44 -2.43 -12.14
C GLY A 196 -16.77 -2.67 -10.64
N GLY A 197 -16.24 -1.79 -9.78
CA GLY A 197 -17.16 -1.10 -8.87
C GLY A 197 -17.31 -1.60 -7.43
N ALA A 198 -16.85 -2.79 -7.05
CA ALA A 198 -16.84 -3.18 -5.62
C ALA A 198 -15.75 -4.19 -5.22
N ALA A 199 -15.46 -5.14 -6.11
CA ALA A 199 -14.47 -6.19 -5.84
C ALA A 199 -13.03 -5.66 -5.64
N LEU A 200 -12.73 -4.41 -6.03
CA LEU A 200 -11.35 -3.92 -6.02
C LEU A 200 -10.80 -3.48 -4.67
N ARG A 201 -11.63 -3.26 -3.66
CA ARG A 201 -11.12 -2.73 -2.38
C ARG A 201 -10.06 -3.64 -1.73
N TRP A 202 -10.22 -4.95 -1.87
CA TRP A 202 -9.23 -5.93 -1.41
C TRP A 202 -8.21 -6.33 -2.49
N LEU A 203 -8.43 -5.96 -3.76
CA LEU A 203 -7.47 -6.17 -4.84
C LEU A 203 -6.34 -5.14 -4.83
N ILE A 204 -6.57 -3.93 -4.32
CA ILE A 204 -5.54 -2.88 -4.24
C ILE A 204 -4.29 -3.35 -3.46
N PRO A 205 -4.41 -3.98 -2.27
CA PRO A 205 -3.28 -4.60 -1.59
C PRO A 205 -2.57 -5.71 -2.39
N LEU A 206 -3.31 -6.48 -3.20
CA LEU A 206 -2.72 -7.51 -4.05
C LEU A 206 -1.94 -6.88 -5.22
N ALA A 207 -2.47 -5.82 -5.82
CA ALA A 207 -1.76 -5.03 -6.82
C ALA A 207 -0.47 -4.43 -6.25
N ALA A 208 -0.52 -3.93 -5.02
CA ALA A 208 0.65 -3.44 -4.30
C ALA A 208 1.68 -4.54 -3.99
N THR A 209 1.21 -5.73 -3.62
CA THR A 209 2.05 -6.92 -3.41
C THR A 209 2.76 -7.27 -4.71
N LEU A 210 2.04 -7.32 -5.83
CA LEU A 210 2.63 -7.57 -7.14
C LEU A 210 3.66 -6.50 -7.50
N ALA A 211 3.36 -5.22 -7.29
CA ALA A 211 4.31 -4.13 -7.54
C ALA A 211 5.57 -4.24 -6.67
N ALA A 212 5.41 -4.52 -5.37
CA ALA A 212 6.52 -4.69 -4.42
C ALA A 212 7.42 -5.89 -4.74
N VAL A 213 6.86 -6.94 -5.35
CA VAL A 213 7.64 -8.11 -5.82
C VAL A 213 8.30 -7.82 -7.17
N TRP A 214 7.54 -7.33 -8.13
CA TRP A 214 8.00 -7.21 -9.51
C TRP A 214 8.96 -6.03 -9.72
N ALA A 215 8.77 -4.91 -9.04
CA ALA A 215 9.64 -3.74 -9.20
C ALA A 215 11.14 -4.05 -8.96
N PRO A 216 11.54 -4.66 -7.81
CA PRO A 216 12.95 -5.01 -7.58
C PRO A 216 13.46 -6.09 -8.54
N LEU A 217 12.63 -7.07 -8.91
CA LEU A 217 13.02 -8.10 -9.89
C LEU A 217 13.23 -7.52 -11.28
N TRP A 218 12.42 -6.54 -11.68
CA TRP A 218 12.54 -5.85 -12.95
C TRP A 218 13.80 -4.98 -13.00
N ALA A 219 14.12 -4.28 -11.90
CA ALA A 219 15.38 -3.55 -11.79
C ALA A 219 16.60 -4.47 -11.92
N LEU A 220 16.58 -5.65 -11.28
CA LEU A 220 17.64 -6.65 -11.41
C LEU A 220 17.79 -7.12 -12.86
N ARG A 221 16.68 -7.30 -13.59
CA ARG A 221 16.68 -7.74 -14.99
C ARG A 221 17.16 -6.66 -15.97
N LEU A 222 16.80 -5.40 -15.73
CA LEU A 222 17.12 -4.26 -16.60
C LEU A 222 18.59 -3.84 -16.47
N HIS A 223 19.08 -3.73 -15.24
CA HIS A 223 20.44 -3.22 -14.98
C HIS A 223 21.48 -4.34 -14.93
N GLY A 224 21.08 -5.57 -14.57
CA GLY A 224 22.00 -6.66 -14.28
C GLY A 224 22.71 -6.47 -12.92
N ALA A 225 23.08 -7.58 -12.27
CA ALA A 225 23.60 -7.57 -10.90
C ALA A 225 24.82 -6.65 -10.70
N ALA A 226 25.76 -6.65 -11.66
CA ALA A 226 27.01 -5.91 -11.56
C ALA A 226 26.85 -4.38 -11.68
N ALA A 227 25.84 -3.90 -12.41
CA ALA A 227 25.65 -2.46 -12.66
C ALA A 227 24.61 -1.79 -11.74
N LEU A 228 23.92 -2.55 -10.88
CA LEU A 228 22.85 -2.03 -10.01
C LEU A 228 23.31 -0.89 -9.10
N GLN A 229 24.47 -1.05 -8.46
CA GLN A 229 25.01 -0.03 -7.56
C GLN A 229 25.38 1.25 -8.32
N GLN A 230 25.97 1.13 -9.51
CA GLN A 230 26.28 2.26 -10.37
C GLN A 230 25.01 2.96 -10.86
N ALA A 231 23.98 2.20 -11.26
CA ALA A 231 22.69 2.75 -11.70
C ALA A 231 21.99 3.53 -10.58
N ALA A 232 22.05 3.01 -9.34
CA ALA A 232 21.53 3.70 -8.15
C ALA A 232 22.23 5.04 -7.91
N TYR A 233 23.57 5.05 -7.89
CA TYR A 233 24.33 6.29 -7.66
C TYR A 233 24.27 7.28 -8.82
N ALA A 234 24.10 6.81 -10.05
CA ALA A 234 23.89 7.65 -11.22
C ALA A 234 22.44 8.19 -11.29
N GLY A 235 21.55 7.83 -10.37
CA GLY A 235 20.17 8.28 -10.36
C GLY A 235 19.30 7.68 -11.48
N VAL A 236 19.79 6.63 -12.17
CA VAL A 236 19.11 5.96 -13.29
C VAL A 236 18.55 4.59 -12.92
N LEU A 237 18.49 4.26 -11.62
CA LEU A 237 17.80 3.08 -11.13
C LEU A 237 16.34 3.10 -11.59
N PHE A 238 15.80 1.92 -11.92
CA PHE A 238 14.41 1.79 -12.35
C PHE A 238 13.49 2.39 -11.26
N PRO A 239 12.78 3.51 -11.52
CA PRO A 239 12.19 4.31 -10.45
C PRO A 239 11.23 3.55 -9.50
N PRO A 240 10.34 2.65 -9.99
CA PRO A 240 9.48 1.86 -9.10
C PRO A 240 10.24 0.96 -8.11
N ALA A 241 11.49 0.57 -8.42
CA ALA A 241 12.31 -0.24 -7.53
C ALA A 241 12.94 0.54 -6.37
N ARG A 242 12.78 1.87 -6.34
CA ARG A 242 13.17 2.71 -5.20
C ARG A 242 12.20 2.62 -4.03
N LEU A 243 10.95 2.23 -4.30
CA LEU A 243 9.96 2.03 -3.26
C LEU A 243 10.25 0.72 -2.52
N ALA A 244 10.39 0.82 -1.21
CA ALA A 244 10.45 -0.35 -0.35
C ALA A 244 9.07 -1.03 -0.28
N PRO A 245 8.99 -2.31 0.11
CA PRO A 245 7.73 -3.03 0.29
C PRO A 245 6.67 -2.27 1.09
N LEU A 246 7.05 -1.67 2.23
CA LEU A 246 6.11 -0.93 3.06
C LEU A 246 5.58 0.35 2.39
N ASP A 247 6.36 0.99 1.51
CA ASP A 247 5.94 2.19 0.77
C ASP A 247 4.80 1.85 -0.21
N TRP A 248 4.93 0.72 -0.91
CA TRP A 248 3.88 0.18 -1.76
C TRP A 248 2.61 -0.12 -0.98
N LEU A 249 2.74 -0.81 0.15
CA LEU A 249 1.60 -1.29 0.94
C LEU A 249 0.85 -0.15 1.64
N CYS A 250 1.57 0.78 2.30
CA CYS A 250 0.93 1.93 2.94
C CYS A 250 0.28 2.84 1.88
N GLY A 251 0.99 3.05 0.76
CA GLY A 251 0.53 3.87 -0.34
C GLY A 251 -0.74 3.31 -0.99
N ALA A 252 -0.77 2.01 -1.26
CA ALA A 252 -1.93 1.33 -1.80
C ALA A 252 -3.16 1.42 -0.89
N LEU A 253 -2.99 1.22 0.43
CA LEU A 253 -4.11 1.26 1.37
C LEU A 253 -4.64 2.68 1.58
N ALA A 254 -3.75 3.64 1.87
CA ALA A 254 -4.14 5.02 2.11
C ALA A 254 -4.60 5.70 0.81
N GLY A 255 -3.77 5.62 -0.23
CA GLY A 255 -4.06 6.20 -1.53
C GLY A 255 -5.24 5.51 -2.22
N GLY A 256 -5.30 4.19 -2.22
CA GLY A 256 -6.38 3.43 -2.85
C GLY A 256 -7.74 3.70 -2.24
N ALA A 257 -7.84 3.82 -0.92
CA ALA A 257 -9.07 4.22 -0.26
C ALA A 257 -9.51 5.65 -0.64
N ALA A 258 -8.55 6.59 -0.73
CA ALA A 258 -8.83 7.96 -1.17
C ALA A 258 -9.28 8.01 -2.64
N GLY A 259 -8.52 7.38 -3.54
CA GLY A 259 -8.84 7.28 -4.96
C GLY A 259 -10.22 6.67 -5.19
N TRP A 260 -10.55 5.59 -4.49
CA TRP A 260 -11.87 4.97 -4.52
C TRP A 260 -12.99 5.93 -4.12
N SER A 261 -12.77 6.70 -3.06
CA SER A 261 -13.78 7.64 -2.54
C SER A 261 -14.09 8.75 -3.54
N TRP A 262 -13.07 9.28 -4.22
CA TRP A 262 -13.23 10.29 -5.27
C TRP A 262 -13.92 9.72 -6.50
N ALA A 263 -13.51 8.53 -6.91
CA ALA A 263 -14.13 7.75 -7.97
C ALA A 263 -15.64 7.60 -7.73
N SER A 264 -16.03 7.23 -6.51
CA SER A 264 -17.44 7.04 -6.13
C SER A 264 -18.22 8.36 -6.08
N ALA A 265 -17.59 9.43 -5.59
CA ALA A 265 -18.22 10.75 -5.52
C ALA A 265 -18.53 11.35 -6.90
N ALA A 266 -17.68 11.10 -7.90
CA ALA A 266 -17.90 11.56 -9.27
C ALA A 266 -19.15 10.89 -9.91
N LEU A 267 -19.34 9.57 -9.72
CA LEU A 267 -20.52 8.85 -10.21
C LEU A 267 -21.82 9.43 -9.68
N LEU A 268 -21.88 9.65 -8.37
CA LEU A 268 -23.07 10.19 -7.72
C LEU A 268 -23.42 11.60 -8.23
N ARG A 269 -22.44 12.37 -8.73
CA ARG A 269 -22.69 13.67 -9.35
C ARG A 269 -23.30 13.50 -10.74
N GLU A 270 -22.75 12.61 -11.56
CA GLU A 270 -23.25 12.30 -12.90
C GLU A 270 -24.71 11.81 -12.87
N GLU A 271 -25.03 10.87 -11.97
CA GLU A 271 -26.40 10.34 -11.81
C GLU A 271 -27.40 11.43 -11.41
N ARG A 272 -27.01 12.32 -10.48
CA ARG A 272 -27.86 13.44 -10.06
C ARG A 272 -28.08 14.45 -11.18
N SER A 273 -27.05 14.74 -11.97
CA SER A 273 -27.15 15.62 -13.12
C SER A 273 -28.07 15.04 -14.20
N ALA A 274 -27.98 13.74 -14.48
CA ALA A 274 -28.86 13.05 -15.42
C ALA A 274 -30.33 13.04 -14.94
N ALA A 275 -30.57 12.76 -13.66
CA ALA A 275 -31.91 12.79 -13.07
C ALA A 275 -32.54 14.19 -13.15
N ALA A 276 -31.76 15.24 -12.82
CA ALA A 276 -32.23 16.62 -12.92
C ALA A 276 -32.63 17.00 -14.36
N ALA A 277 -31.86 16.59 -15.36
CA ALA A 277 -32.17 16.82 -16.77
C ALA A 277 -33.46 16.11 -17.20
N SER A 278 -33.73 14.90 -16.70
CA SER A 278 -34.96 14.15 -17.01
C SER A 278 -36.22 14.69 -16.33
N SER A 279 -36.09 15.41 -15.21
CA SER A 279 -37.24 15.98 -14.48
C SER A 279 -37.72 17.34 -14.98
N GLY A 280 -36.94 17.99 -15.86
CA GLY A 280 -37.28 19.28 -16.45
C GLY A 280 -37.88 19.21 -17.85
N ALA A 281 -38.11 18.00 -18.38
CA ALA A 281 -38.74 17.73 -19.68
C ALA A 281 -40.15 17.16 -19.47
#